data_AF-A0A7W0AQK9-F1
#
_entry.id   AF-A0A7W0AQK9-F1
#
_cell.length_a   1.000
_cell.length_b   1.000
_cell.length_c   1.000
_cell.angle_alpha   90.00
_cell.angle_beta   90.00
_cell.angle_gamma   90.00
#
_symmetry.space_group_name_H-M   'P 1'
#
loop_
_entity.id
_entity.type
_entity.pdbx_description
1 polymer ?
#
loop_
_entity_poly.entity_id
_entity_poly.type
_entity_poly.pdbx_seq_one_letter_code
_entity_poly.pdbx_strand_id
1 'polypeptide(L)'
;MHTLAAEHGFTPHIRSRGEEIADKLATPGWRARRWVFEACHSWLNRNRAILIRWSKKDENHLALLQLASGLIAFKKAHTARLAALPA
;
A
#
# COMPACT_ATOMS: atom_id res chain seq x y z
N MET A 1 10.72 -9.34 -11.41
CA MET A 1 9.43 -8.85 -10.88
C MET A 1 8.32 -8.97 -11.91
N HIS A 2 8.42 -8.30 -13.07
CA HIS A 2 7.43 -8.46 -14.16
C HIS A 2 7.31 -9.90 -14.67
N THR A 3 8.44 -10.58 -14.85
CA THR A 3 8.52 -11.99 -15.24
C THR A 3 7.87 -12.92 -14.21
N LEU A 4 8.25 -12.77 -12.93
CA LEU A 4 7.67 -13.54 -11.82
C LEU A 4 6.16 -13.31 -11.65
N ALA A 5 5.68 -12.08 -11.84
CA ALA A 5 4.25 -11.76 -11.78
C ALA A 5 3.47 -12.46 -12.90
N ALA A 6 4.02 -12.45 -14.13
CA ALA A 6 3.42 -13.12 -15.27
C ALA A 6 3.39 -14.65 -15.09
N GLU A 7 4.46 -15.25 -14.54
CA GLU A 7 4.52 -16.68 -14.20
C GLU A 7 3.42 -17.11 -13.20
N HIS A 8 3.03 -16.22 -12.30
CA HIS A 8 1.95 -16.45 -11.35
C HIS A 8 0.57 -15.96 -11.85
N GLY A 9 0.44 -15.60 -13.14
CA GLY A 9 -0.82 -15.16 -13.74
C GLY A 9 -1.29 -13.77 -13.29
N PHE A 10 -0.42 -13.00 -12.62
CA PHE A 10 -0.72 -11.63 -12.24
C PHE A 10 -0.34 -10.67 -13.37
N THR A 11 -1.19 -9.68 -13.63
CA THR A 11 -0.82 -8.55 -14.48
C THR A 11 -0.04 -7.53 -13.66
N PRO A 12 1.29 -7.39 -13.86
CA PRO A 12 2.08 -6.45 -13.09
C PRO A 12 1.70 -5.01 -13.47
N HIS A 13 0.99 -4.32 -12.58
CA HIS A 13 0.64 -2.91 -12.77
C HIS A 13 1.76 -1.95 -12.31
N ILE A 14 2.94 -2.47 -11.96
CA ILE A 14 4.08 -1.70 -11.47
C ILE A 14 4.86 -1.16 -12.67
N ARG A 15 4.56 0.07 -13.07
CA ARG A 15 5.30 0.80 -14.09
C ARG A 15 6.67 1.26 -13.58
N SER A 16 7.66 1.22 -14.45
CA SER A 16 8.95 1.88 -14.20
C SER A 16 8.79 3.40 -14.20
N ARG A 17 9.76 4.11 -13.62
CA ARG A 17 9.75 5.58 -13.59
C ARG A 17 9.75 6.19 -15.00
N GLY A 18 10.42 5.54 -15.96
CA GLY A 18 10.46 5.98 -17.36
C GLY A 18 9.10 5.85 -18.06
N GLU A 19 8.40 4.75 -17.84
CA GLU A 19 7.04 4.55 -18.36
C GLU A 19 6.05 5.56 -17.75
N GLU A 20 6.14 5.85 -16.44
CA GLU A 20 5.29 6.90 -15.85
C GLU A 20 5.56 8.30 -16.44
N ILE A 21 6.81 8.62 -16.79
CA ILE A 21 7.13 9.91 -17.43
C ILE A 21 6.51 9.96 -18.82
N ALA A 22 6.61 8.88 -19.59
CA ALA A 22 6.00 8.77 -20.92
C ALA A 22 4.46 8.84 -20.84
N ASP A 23 3.83 8.15 -19.89
CA ASP A 23 2.36 8.18 -19.71
C ASP A 23 1.86 9.57 -19.28
N LYS A 24 2.62 10.29 -18.43
CA LYS A 24 2.30 11.69 -18.08
C LYS A 24 2.41 12.64 -19.27
N LEU A 25 3.35 12.40 -20.18
CA LEU A 25 3.50 13.17 -21.41
C LEU A 25 2.39 12.85 -22.42
N ALA A 26 1.99 11.58 -22.51
CA ALA A 26 0.98 11.11 -23.45
C ALA A 26 -0.47 11.41 -23.02
N THR A 27 -0.74 11.42 -21.71
CA THR A 27 -2.10 11.61 -21.16
C THR A 27 -2.16 12.85 -20.24
N PRO A 28 -2.57 14.01 -20.78
CA PRO A 28 -2.77 15.22 -19.97
C PRO A 28 -3.77 14.97 -18.84
N GLY A 29 -3.37 15.23 -17.59
CA GLY A 29 -4.21 15.03 -16.41
C GLY A 29 -4.05 13.67 -15.72
N TRP A 30 -3.24 12.76 -16.26
CA TRP A 30 -2.96 11.49 -15.58
C TRP A 30 -2.15 11.71 -14.30
N ARG A 31 -2.70 11.23 -13.17
CA ARG A 31 -2.05 11.27 -11.85
C ARG A 31 -1.73 9.86 -11.38
N ALA A 32 -0.44 9.52 -11.39
CA ALA A 32 0.05 8.31 -10.74
C ALA A 32 -0.34 8.32 -9.25
N ARG A 33 -1.10 7.31 -8.81
CA ARG A 33 -1.56 7.15 -7.41
C ARG A 33 -0.54 6.43 -6.52
N ARG A 34 0.73 6.40 -6.92
CA ARG A 34 1.82 5.70 -6.23
C ARG A 34 2.00 6.16 -4.78
N TRP A 35 1.77 7.45 -4.52
CA TRP A 35 1.81 8.02 -3.17
C TRP A 35 0.88 7.32 -2.19
N VAL A 36 -0.23 6.71 -2.65
CA VAL A 36 -1.16 5.96 -1.80
C VAL A 36 -0.52 4.66 -1.31
N PHE A 37 0.17 3.95 -2.21
CA PHE A 37 0.90 2.73 -1.84
C PHE A 37 2.05 3.04 -0.88
N GLU A 38 2.83 4.08 -1.19
CA GLU A 38 3.93 4.54 -0.34
C GLU A 38 3.43 4.98 1.04
N ALA A 39 2.29 5.69 1.10
CA ALA A 39 1.63 6.05 2.36
C ALA A 39 1.19 4.80 3.14
N CYS A 40 0.56 3.83 2.48
CA CYS A 40 0.14 2.57 3.09
C CYS A 40 1.34 1.80 3.68
N HIS A 41 2.42 1.71 2.91
CA HIS A 41 3.66 1.07 3.33
C HIS A 41 4.30 1.80 4.52
N SER A 42 4.28 3.14 4.51
CA SER A 42 4.71 3.96 5.65
C SER A 42 3.87 3.70 6.90
N TRP A 43 2.55 3.49 6.77
CA TRP A 43 1.68 3.16 7.90
C TRP A 43 1.99 1.78 8.49
N LEU A 44 2.28 0.79 7.65
CA LEU A 44 2.68 -0.54 8.08
C LEU A 44 4.03 -0.51 8.81
N ASN A 45 5.00 0.25 8.28
CA ASN A 45 6.36 0.38 8.85
C ASN A 45 6.40 1.07 10.23
N ARG A 46 5.31 1.72 10.66
CA ARG A 46 5.18 2.22 12.05
C ARG A 46 4.98 1.12 13.08
N ASN A 47 4.69 -0.12 12.64
CA ASN A 47 4.58 -1.28 13.52
C ASN A 47 5.93 -2.01 13.58
N ARG A 48 6.64 -1.88 14.70
CA ARG A 48 7.99 -2.48 14.89
C ARG A 48 8.06 -3.97 14.54
N ALA A 49 7.02 -4.72 14.88
CA ALA A 49 6.97 -6.17 14.65
C ALA A 49 6.88 -6.53 13.16
N ILE A 50 6.24 -5.68 12.35
CA ILE A 50 6.14 -5.81 10.90
C ILE A 50 7.43 -5.30 10.25
N LEU A 51 7.91 -4.11 10.65
CA LEU A 51 9.12 -3.49 10.10
C LEU A 51 10.35 -4.39 10.22
N ILE A 52 10.59 -4.95 11.41
CA ILE A 52 11.76 -5.81 11.67
C ILE A 52 11.46 -7.27 11.28
N ARG A 53 10.18 -7.62 11.03
CA ARG A 53 9.70 -9.00 10.82
C ARG A 53 10.13 -9.94 11.96
N TRP A 54 9.63 -9.70 13.16
CA TRP A 54 9.93 -10.54 14.35
C TRP A 54 9.37 -11.96 14.23
N SER A 55 8.31 -12.15 13.45
CA SER A 55 7.69 -13.46 13.28
C SER A 55 8.59 -14.38 12.46
N LYS A 56 8.97 -15.53 13.04
CA LYS A 56 9.68 -16.60 12.33
C LYS A 56 8.78 -17.40 11.38
N LYS A 57 7.50 -17.53 11.71
CA LYS A 57 6.52 -18.26 10.90
C LYS A 57 5.81 -17.30 9.96
N ASP A 58 5.55 -17.74 8.74
CA ASP A 58 4.94 -16.89 7.72
C ASP A 58 3.46 -16.60 8.01
N GLU A 59 2.75 -17.58 8.58
CA GLU A 59 1.34 -17.44 8.96
C GLU A 59 1.16 -16.38 10.04
N ASN A 60 2.07 -16.35 11.00
CA ASN A 60 2.08 -15.34 12.06
C ASN A 60 2.42 -13.94 11.50
N HIS A 61 3.31 -13.84 10.52
CA HIS A 61 3.59 -12.57 9.86
C HIS A 61 2.37 -12.06 9.09
N LEU A 62 1.70 -12.95 8.35
CA LEU A 62 0.48 -12.64 7.62
C LEU A 62 -0.65 -12.17 8.58
N ALA A 63 -0.84 -12.86 9.70
CA ALA A 63 -1.84 -12.48 10.70
C ALA A 63 -1.57 -11.08 11.28
N LEU A 64 -0.31 -10.78 11.62
CA LEU A 64 0.08 -9.44 12.09
C LEU A 64 -0.14 -8.37 11.02
N LEU A 65 0.16 -8.68 9.77
CA LEU A 65 -0.04 -7.76 8.65
C LEU A 65 -1.53 -7.44 8.45
N GLN A 66 -2.39 -8.47 8.46
CA GLN A 66 -3.84 -8.31 8.38
C GLN A 66 -4.41 -7.52 9.57
N LEU A 67 -3.97 -7.82 10.79
CA LEU A 67 -4.37 -7.09 11.98
C LEU A 67 -3.97 -5.61 11.90
N ALA A 68 -2.73 -5.31 11.50
CA ALA A 68 -2.28 -3.94 11.34
C ALA A 68 -3.07 -3.19 10.27
N SER A 69 -3.34 -3.82 9.12
CA SER A 69 -4.21 -3.25 8.08
C SER A 69 -5.60 -2.92 8.62
N GLY A 70 -6.22 -3.82 9.38
CA GLY A 70 -7.53 -3.59 10.01
C GLY A 70 -7.52 -2.41 10.99
N LEU A 71 -6.51 -2.34 11.87
CA LEU A 71 -6.36 -1.23 12.83
C LEU A 71 -6.12 0.11 12.14
N ILE A 72 -5.31 0.14 11.08
CA ILE A 72 -5.06 1.35 10.30
C ILE A 72 -6.36 1.83 9.63
N ALA A 73 -7.11 0.93 8.99
CA ALA A 73 -8.37 1.25 8.35
C ALA A 73 -9.39 1.79 9.36
N PHE A 74 -9.53 1.13 10.51
CA PHE A 74 -10.42 1.56 11.59
C PHE A 74 -10.04 2.95 12.12
N LYS A 75 -8.76 3.20 12.38
CA LYS A 75 -8.29 4.51 12.87
C LYS A 75 -8.58 5.63 11.85
N LYS A 76 -8.34 5.38 10.56
CA LYS A 76 -8.63 6.34 9.49
C LYS A 76 -10.12 6.63 9.37
N ALA A 77 -10.96 5.60 9.40
CA ALA A 77 -12.41 5.75 9.38
C ALA A 77 -12.91 6.53 10.60
N HIS A 78 -12.37 6.23 11.79
CA HIS A 78 -12.71 6.95 13.01
C HIS A 78 -12.33 8.44 12.94
N THR A 79 -11.13 8.77 12.46
CA THR A 79 -10.71 10.17 12.26
C THR A 79 -11.61 10.87 11.23
N ALA A 80 -11.92 10.22 10.12
CA ALA A 80 -12.81 10.78 9.11
C ALA A 80 -14.22 11.03 9.67
N ARG A 81 -14.75 10.11 10.48
CA ARG A 81 -16.02 10.27 11.18
C ARG A 81 -16.01 11.45 12.15
N LEU A 82 -14.94 11.62 12.94
CA LEU A 82 -14.79 12.77 13.83
C LEU A 82 -14.74 14.10 13.07
N ALA A 83 -14.06 14.14 11.94
CA ALA A 83 -14.00 15.33 11.10
C ALA A 83 -15.34 15.67 10.42
N ALA A 84 -16.23 14.68 10.24
CA ALA A 84 -17.54 14.84 9.62
C ALA A 84 -18.65 15.20 10.63
N LEU A 85 -18.39 15.11 11.94
CA LEU A 85 -19.34 15.54 12.95
C LEU A 85 -19.37 17.07 13.03
N PRO A 86 -20.56 17.71 13.06
CA PRO A 86 -20.64 19.15 13.31
C PRO A 86 -20.09 19.47 14.71
N ALA A 87 -19.40 20.61 14.81
CA ALA A 87 -18.81 21.12 16.05
C ALA A 87 -19.87 21.39 17.14
#